data_AF-A0A955F0S9-F1
#
_entry.id   AF-A0A955F0S9-F1
#
_cell.length_a   1.000
_cell.length_b   1.000
_cell.length_c   1.000
_cell.angle_alpha   90.00
_cell.angle_beta   90.00
_cell.angle_gamma   90.00
#
_symmetry.space_group_name_H-M   'P 1'
#
loop_
_entity.id
_entity.type
_entity.pdbx_description
1 polymer ?
#
loop_
_entity_poly.entity_id
_entity_poly.type
_entity_poly.pdbx_seq_one_letter_code
_entity_poly.pdbx_strand_id
1 'polypeptide(L)' 'MAHKKGQGASRNGRDSNPQNRGIKKYGGQLVSAGNIMVRQ' A
#
# COMPACT_ATOMS: atom_id res chain seq x y z
N MET A 1 18.88 -39.15 -13.44
CA MET A 1 18.52 -38.17 -12.40
C MET A 1 19.78 -37.49 -11.88
N ALA A 2 20.11 -36.37 -12.50
CA ALA A 2 21.12 -35.36 -12.18
C ALA A 2 20.92 -34.37 -13.33
N HIS A 3 20.19 -33.27 -13.18
CA HIS A 3 20.54 -32.10 -12.41
C HIS A 3 19.28 -31.58 -11.71
N LYS A 4 19.33 -31.45 -10.39
CA LYS A 4 18.25 -30.81 -9.63
C LYS A 4 18.52 -29.31 -9.62
N LYS A 5 17.43 -28.56 -9.79
CA LYS A 5 17.19 -27.25 -9.16
C LYS A 5 17.63 -26.02 -9.96
N GLY A 6 17.05 -25.86 -11.14
CA GLY A 6 16.94 -24.56 -11.80
C GLY A 6 15.62 -23.86 -11.50
N GLN A 7 15.21 -23.75 -10.23
CA GLN A 7 14.20 -22.77 -9.85
C GLN A 7 14.93 -21.64 -9.14
N GLY A 8 15.24 -20.57 -9.89
CA GLY A 8 15.70 -19.33 -9.31
C GLY A 8 14.66 -18.85 -8.31
N ALA A 9 15.05 -18.68 -7.05
CA ALA A 9 14.20 -18.02 -6.07
C ALA A 9 13.98 -16.59 -6.56
N SER A 10 12.73 -16.24 -6.90
CA SER A 10 12.40 -14.88 -7.29
C SER A 10 12.72 -13.96 -6.12
N ARG A 11 13.62 -12.99 -6.33
CA ARG A 11 14.02 -11.97 -5.34
C ARG A 11 13.00 -10.81 -5.26
N ASN A 12 11.73 -11.10 -5.52
CA ASN A 12 10.66 -10.11 -5.55
C ASN A 12 10.06 -9.96 -4.13
N GLY A 13 10.81 -9.30 -3.25
CA GLY A 13 10.42 -9.04 -1.86
C GLY A 13 10.62 -7.59 -1.42
N ARG A 14 10.81 -6.66 -2.36
CA ARG A 14 10.91 -5.23 -2.07
C ARG A 14 9.53 -4.62 -2.20
N ASP A 15 8.99 -4.11 -1.11
CA ASP A 15 7.83 -3.24 -1.11
C ASP A 15 8.18 -1.89 -0.48
N SER A 16 7.44 -0.87 -0.89
CA SER A 16 7.54 0.47 -0.32
C SER A 16 6.60 0.60 0.88
N ASN A 17 6.87 1.55 1.77
CA ASN A 17 5.94 1.85 2.85
C ASN A 17 4.61 2.36 2.28
N PRO A 18 3.46 1.94 2.85
CA PRO A 18 2.17 2.41 2.41
C PRO A 18 2.04 3.92 2.67
N GLN A 19 1.52 4.65 1.68
CA GLN A 19 1.37 6.11 1.75
C GLN A 19 0.04 6.56 2.37
N ASN A 20 -0.78 5.60 2.83
CA ASN A 20 -2.08 5.85 3.45
C ASN A 20 -2.97 6.80 2.64
N ARG A 21 -2.98 6.64 1.32
CA ARG A 21 -3.88 7.38 0.41
C ARG A 21 -5.34 6.95 0.64
N GLY A 22 -6.28 7.76 0.17
CA GLY A 22 -7.72 7.53 0.28
C GLY A 22 -8.47 8.60 1.07
N ILE A 23 -9.77 8.37 1.22
CA ILE A 23 -10.73 9.25 1.89
C ILE A 23 -10.47 9.21 3.41
N LYS A 24 -10.46 10.39 4.03
CA LYS A 24 -10.24 10.58 5.47
C LYS A 24 -11.49 11.03 6.19
N LYS A 25 -12.40 11.71 5.49
CA LYS A 25 -13.73 12.08 5.99
C LYS A 25 -14.78 11.84 4.92
N TYR A 26 -15.87 11.16 5.30
CA TYR A 26 -16.99 10.82 4.43
C TYR A 26 -18.17 11.80 4.65
N GLY A 27 -19.15 11.76 3.75
CA GLY A 27 -20.36 12.60 3.85
C GLY A 27 -21.10 12.41 5.18
N GLY A 28 -21.58 13.51 5.76
CA GLY A 28 -22.31 13.50 7.03
C GLY A 28 -21.44 13.46 8.28
N GLN A 29 -20.10 13.42 8.15
CA GLN A 29 -19.20 13.52 9.30
C GLN A 29 -18.94 14.98 9.67
N LEU A 30 -18.92 15.26 10.98
CA LEU A 30 -18.49 16.55 11.50
C LEU A 30 -17.00 16.77 11.20
N VAL A 31 -16.67 17.94 10.68
CA VAL A 31 -15.29 18.34 10.37
C VAL A 31 -14.99 19.72 10.93
N SER A 32 -13.77 19.88 11.44
CA SER A 32 -13.21 21.17 11.83
C SER A 32 -12.49 21.79 10.63
N ALA A 33 -12.34 23.10 10.63
CA ALA A 33 -11.52 23.79 9.64
C ALA A 33 -10.08 23.25 9.67
N GLY A 34 -9.51 22.99 8.49
CA GLY A 34 -8.17 22.40 8.35
C GLY A 34 -8.11 20.87 8.33
N ASN A 35 -9.23 20.16 8.50
CA ASN A 35 -9.24 18.71 8.34
C ASN A 35 -8.97 18.29 6.89
N ILE A 36 -8.19 17.22 6.72
CA ILE A 36 -7.96 16.58 5.42
C ILE A 36 -9.19 15.72 5.07
N MET A 37 -9.75 15.93 3.88
CA MET A 37 -10.87 15.13 3.37
C MET A 37 -10.40 13.90 2.58
N VAL A 38 -9.36 14.05 1.75
CA VAL A 38 -8.76 12.98 0.94
C VAL A 38 -7.24 13.17 0.87
N ARG A 39 -6.50 12.07 0.85
CA ARG A 39 -5.06 12.04 0.57
C ARG A 39 -4.84 11.24 -0.72
N GLN A 40 -4.32 11.86 -1.78
CA GLN A 40 -4.10 11.23 -3.09
C GLN A 40 -2.62 11.10 -3.43
#